data_AF-A0A9E1YQI7-F1
#
_entry.id   AF-A0A9E1YQI7-F1
#
_cell.length_a   1.000
_cell.length_b   1.000
_cell.length_c   1.000
_cell.angle_alpha   90.00
_cell.angle_beta   90.00
_cell.angle_gamma   90.00
#
_symmetry.space_group_name_H-M   'P 1'
#
loop_
_entity.id
_entity.type
_entity.pdbx_description
1 polymer ?
#
loop_
_entity_poly.entity_id
_entity_poly.type
_entity_poly.pdbx_seq_one_letter_code
_entity_poly.pdbx_strand_id
1 'polypeptide(L)'
;MIPTKTKITVLLNKYKGLITEFLIKTDSKLGKELNQQFSSYLKNDLCFILGYLYSDYSNYEYELLFISGLNDIVDEFRLGANLNFDRILSNWDNLSYDKKSDFLGITKDKIEFQDFLYSVIFLSKNDDGLNLVELKKLLYNISVDLTDIDNYVDSNESDKIVEIKNLIEESVNSKDFDYNKYTTTKLESLSINKLENIYKPSDLKNLIIENQKTIKEIDKNYLKNFLKIHKFLEIKHSQVEKSFESLNDSITSKRIIDDFSVLLLEQIFSYNVIYYYSLNMITSLLNQNFVTFYEVYEEFDELGVFKNKFERELSESLTDLNKNINDFKSDVVLKLSIIENRLEKVINGINQVNKNLSNVISNLVQIEESISSGFNSLNHTLESNFNNLNNNLNDGLNKINSSISTGNLINFIGAYQLYKINKNTSSLRLK
;
A
#
# COMPACT_ATOMS: atom_id res chain seq x y z
N MET A 1 0.93 -22.41 -9.74
CA MET A 1 0.39 -21.44 -8.78
C MET A 1 -0.07 -20.23 -9.58
N ILE A 2 -1.34 -19.83 -9.48
CA ILE A 2 -1.86 -18.66 -10.20
C ILE A 2 -1.28 -17.42 -9.50
N PRO A 3 -0.71 -16.44 -10.22
CA PRO A 3 -0.24 -15.21 -9.59
C PRO A 3 -1.36 -14.53 -8.80
N THR A 4 -1.09 -14.06 -7.57
CA THR A 4 -2.06 -13.45 -6.66
C THR A 4 -2.92 -12.38 -7.34
N LYS A 5 -2.29 -11.50 -8.13
CA LYS A 5 -2.97 -10.48 -8.95
C LYS A 5 -3.98 -11.07 -9.94
N THR A 6 -3.61 -12.13 -10.65
CA THR A 6 -4.50 -12.83 -11.59
C THR A 6 -5.68 -13.47 -10.85
N LYS A 7 -5.45 -14.01 -9.65
CA LYS A 7 -6.51 -14.57 -8.82
C LYS A 7 -7.50 -13.49 -8.35
N ILE A 8 -7.02 -12.33 -7.89
CA ILE A 8 -7.86 -11.18 -7.54
C ILE A 8 -8.72 -10.75 -8.74
N THR A 9 -8.15 -10.65 -9.94
CA THR A 9 -8.93 -10.31 -11.15
C THR A 9 -10.04 -11.32 -11.41
N VAL A 10 -9.77 -12.61 -11.27
CA VAL A 10 -10.76 -13.68 -11.46
C VAL A 10 -11.87 -13.59 -10.41
N LEU A 11 -11.49 -13.39 -9.13
CA LEU A 11 -12.45 -13.27 -8.03
C LEU A 11 -13.32 -12.02 -8.16
N LEU A 12 -12.76 -10.87 -8.52
CA LEU A 12 -13.54 -9.65 -8.74
C LEU A 12 -14.53 -9.81 -9.88
N ASN A 13 -14.14 -10.44 -10.99
CA ASN A 13 -15.07 -10.72 -12.08
C ASN A 13 -16.21 -11.67 -11.65
N LYS A 14 -15.88 -12.71 -10.86
CA LYS A 14 -16.87 -13.62 -10.26
C LYS A 14 -17.86 -12.84 -9.39
N TYR A 15 -17.37 -12.01 -8.48
CA TYR A 15 -18.21 -11.28 -7.52
C TYR A 15 -18.91 -10.07 -8.11
N LYS A 16 -18.40 -9.46 -9.18
CA LYS A 16 -19.09 -8.38 -9.91
C LYS A 16 -20.48 -8.82 -10.35
N GLY A 17 -20.58 -9.98 -11.02
CA GLY A 17 -21.87 -10.53 -11.42
C GLY A 17 -22.80 -10.82 -10.23
N LEU A 18 -22.28 -11.50 -9.20
CA LEU A 18 -23.06 -11.91 -8.04
C LEU A 18 -23.58 -10.71 -7.23
N ILE A 19 -22.73 -9.73 -6.93
CA ILE A 19 -23.08 -8.54 -6.15
C ILE A 19 -24.06 -7.67 -6.95
N THR A 20 -23.81 -7.43 -8.24
CA THR A 20 -24.72 -6.62 -9.07
C THR A 20 -26.11 -7.27 -9.16
N GLU A 21 -26.19 -8.57 -9.42
CA GLU A 21 -27.48 -9.28 -9.48
C GLU A 21 -28.22 -9.20 -8.13
N PHE A 22 -27.49 -9.43 -7.04
CA PHE A 22 -28.03 -9.35 -5.69
C PHE A 22 -28.54 -7.94 -5.34
N LEU A 23 -27.80 -6.89 -5.69
CA LEU A 23 -28.19 -5.51 -5.45
C LEU A 23 -29.41 -5.09 -6.29
N ILE A 24 -29.56 -5.61 -7.52
CA ILE A 24 -30.77 -5.40 -8.35
C ILE A 24 -31.99 -6.04 -7.68
N LYS A 25 -31.87 -7.29 -7.23
CA LYS A 25 -32.96 -8.03 -6.55
C LYS A 25 -33.41 -7.27 -5.30
N THR A 26 -32.46 -6.85 -4.47
CA THR A 26 -32.76 -6.09 -3.24
C THR A 26 -33.33 -4.70 -3.54
N ASP A 27 -32.89 -4.00 -4.59
CA ASP A 27 -33.44 -2.69 -4.99
C ASP A 27 -34.92 -2.78 -5.37
N SER A 28 -35.27 -3.79 -6.15
CA SER A 28 -36.65 -4.03 -6.61
C SER A 28 -37.63 -4.25 -5.46
N LYS A 29 -37.13 -4.66 -4.29
CA LYS A 29 -37.93 -5.05 -3.13
C LYS A 29 -37.95 -4.01 -2.02
N LEU A 30 -36.79 -3.45 -1.69
CA LEU A 30 -36.62 -2.50 -0.58
C LEU A 30 -36.92 -1.06 -0.97
N GLY A 31 -36.83 -0.73 -2.26
CA GLY A 31 -36.83 0.65 -2.74
C GLY A 31 -35.50 1.37 -2.51
N LYS A 32 -35.34 2.50 -3.18
CA LYS A 32 -34.04 3.18 -3.37
C LYS A 32 -33.34 3.59 -2.07
N GLU A 33 -34.07 4.13 -1.10
CA GLU A 33 -33.50 4.67 0.15
C GLU A 33 -33.01 3.57 1.10
N LEU A 34 -33.86 2.57 1.36
CA LEU A 34 -33.48 1.40 2.18
C LEU A 34 -32.34 0.62 1.54
N ASN A 35 -32.29 0.55 0.20
CA ASN A 35 -31.21 -0.13 -0.48
C ASN A 35 -29.88 0.65 -0.42
N GLN A 36 -29.90 1.99 -0.39
CA GLN A 36 -28.70 2.79 -0.11
C GLN A 36 -28.14 2.49 1.29
N GLN A 37 -29.02 2.42 2.29
CA GLN A 37 -28.63 2.06 3.65
C GLN A 37 -28.04 0.64 3.70
N PHE A 38 -28.67 -0.32 3.03
CA PHE A 38 -28.16 -1.68 2.90
C PHE A 38 -26.76 -1.73 2.28
N SER A 39 -26.55 -1.03 1.15
CA SER A 39 -25.23 -0.97 0.49
C SER A 39 -24.15 -0.39 1.41
N SER A 40 -24.49 0.61 2.23
CA SER A 40 -23.54 1.14 3.22
C SER A 40 -23.16 0.09 4.25
N TYR A 41 -24.14 -0.66 4.79
CA TYR A 41 -23.86 -1.74 5.72
C TYR A 41 -23.04 -2.86 5.08
N LEU A 42 -23.35 -3.24 3.84
CA LEU A 42 -22.60 -4.28 3.13
C LEU A 42 -21.13 -3.90 2.97
N LYS A 43 -20.83 -2.66 2.59
CA LYS A 43 -19.44 -2.19 2.46
C LYS A 43 -18.71 -2.22 3.81
N ASN A 44 -19.37 -1.77 4.87
CA ASN A 44 -18.80 -1.78 6.21
C ASN A 44 -18.54 -3.22 6.70
N ASP A 45 -19.46 -4.15 6.44
CA ASP A 45 -19.31 -5.57 6.78
C ASP A 45 -18.13 -6.20 6.01
N LEU A 46 -17.94 -5.85 4.73
CA LEU A 46 -16.79 -6.32 3.93
C LEU A 46 -15.45 -5.80 4.49
N CYS A 47 -15.38 -4.52 4.86
CA CYS A 47 -14.21 -3.94 5.51
C CYS A 47 -13.94 -4.59 6.87
N PHE A 48 -14.99 -4.85 7.66
CA PHE A 48 -14.86 -5.54 8.94
C PHE A 48 -14.34 -6.97 8.77
N ILE A 49 -14.87 -7.75 7.83
CA ILE A 49 -14.40 -9.12 7.54
C ILE A 49 -12.91 -9.12 7.20
N LEU A 50 -12.45 -8.16 6.39
CA LEU A 50 -11.03 -7.99 6.10
C LEU A 50 -10.21 -7.75 7.37
N GLY A 51 -10.63 -6.76 8.17
CA GLY A 51 -9.95 -6.41 9.41
C GLY A 51 -9.92 -7.56 10.42
N TYR A 52 -10.99 -8.36 10.49
CA TYR A 52 -11.09 -9.51 11.37
C TYR A 52 -10.10 -10.61 10.99
N LEU A 53 -10.09 -11.00 9.71
CA LEU A 53 -9.23 -12.06 9.21
C LEU A 53 -7.76 -11.67 9.32
N TYR A 54 -7.42 -10.43 8.95
CA TYR A 54 -6.03 -10.00 8.79
C TYR A 54 -5.51 -9.07 9.91
N SER A 55 -6.18 -9.00 11.06
CA SER A 55 -5.75 -8.18 12.21
C SER A 55 -4.32 -8.44 12.69
N ASP A 56 -3.85 -9.68 12.52
CA ASP A 56 -2.57 -10.16 13.06
C ASP A 56 -1.45 -10.10 12.02
N TYR A 57 -1.76 -9.66 10.79
CA TYR A 57 -0.86 -9.71 9.65
C TYR A 57 -0.28 -8.32 9.39
N SER A 58 1.04 -8.25 9.27
CA SER A 58 1.75 -7.00 8.98
C SER A 58 1.60 -6.55 7.52
N ASN A 59 1.26 -7.48 6.61
CA ASN A 59 1.08 -7.21 5.19
C ASN A 59 -0.11 -8.01 4.65
N TYR A 60 -1.14 -7.31 4.18
CA TYR A 60 -2.33 -7.86 3.54
C TYR A 60 -2.77 -6.95 2.37
N GLU A 61 -1.77 -6.47 1.59
CA GLU A 61 -1.96 -5.52 0.47
C GLU A 61 -2.99 -6.03 -0.56
N TYR A 62 -2.94 -7.32 -0.88
CA TYR A 62 -3.74 -7.93 -1.93
C TYR A 62 -5.19 -8.21 -1.50
N GLU A 63 -5.36 -8.52 -0.24
CA GLU A 63 -6.63 -8.72 0.47
C GLU A 63 -7.37 -7.37 0.57
N LEU A 64 -6.64 -6.33 0.95
CA LEU A 64 -7.14 -4.96 1.01
C LEU A 64 -7.48 -4.43 -0.39
N LEU A 65 -6.69 -4.79 -1.40
CA LEU A 65 -6.99 -4.49 -2.80
C LEU A 65 -8.26 -5.20 -3.27
N PHE A 66 -8.44 -6.48 -2.93
CA PHE A 66 -9.64 -7.24 -3.28
C PHE A 66 -10.92 -6.62 -2.68
N ILE A 67 -10.90 -6.28 -1.39
CA ILE A 67 -12.06 -5.67 -0.72
C ILE A 67 -12.33 -4.25 -1.22
N SER A 68 -11.28 -3.50 -1.57
CA SER A 68 -11.43 -2.20 -2.25
C SER A 68 -12.16 -2.35 -3.59
N GLY A 69 -11.88 -3.42 -4.35
CA GLY A 69 -12.57 -3.72 -5.60
C GLY A 69 -14.02 -4.14 -5.41
N LEU A 70 -14.33 -4.92 -4.37
CA LEU A 70 -15.71 -5.26 -4.03
C LEU A 70 -16.53 -4.03 -3.61
N ASN A 71 -15.93 -3.13 -2.82
CA ASN A 71 -16.55 -1.87 -2.44
C ASN A 71 -16.85 -0.97 -3.65
N ASP A 72 -15.94 -0.96 -4.63
CA ASP A 72 -16.15 -0.25 -5.89
C ASP A 72 -17.29 -0.85 -6.70
N ILE A 73 -17.41 -2.18 -6.80
CA ILE A 73 -18.56 -2.84 -7.45
C ILE A 73 -19.89 -2.42 -6.81
N VAL A 74 -19.93 -2.30 -5.47
CA VAL A 74 -21.12 -1.82 -4.74
C VAL A 74 -21.42 -0.35 -5.07
N ASP A 75 -20.39 0.49 -5.23
CA ASP A 75 -20.53 1.91 -5.59
C ASP A 75 -20.89 2.13 -7.07
N GLU A 76 -20.34 1.34 -8.00
CA GLU A 76 -20.62 1.37 -9.45
C GLU A 76 -22.12 1.18 -9.70
N PHE A 77 -22.74 0.22 -9.00
CA PHE A 77 -24.18 0.00 -9.04
C PHE A 77 -24.99 1.24 -8.63
N ARG A 78 -24.46 2.06 -7.72
CA ARG A 78 -25.16 3.22 -7.13
C ARG A 78 -24.95 4.52 -7.86
N LEU A 79 -23.71 4.80 -8.23
CA LEU A 79 -23.28 6.10 -8.73
C LEU A 79 -23.13 6.11 -10.25
N GLY A 80 -23.19 4.95 -10.91
CA GLY A 80 -22.88 4.82 -12.35
C GLY A 80 -21.44 5.24 -12.68
N ALA A 81 -20.60 5.36 -11.65
CA ALA A 81 -19.21 5.73 -11.75
C ALA A 81 -18.39 4.46 -11.84
N ASN A 82 -17.71 4.27 -12.96
CA ASN A 82 -16.72 3.22 -13.13
C ASN A 82 -15.43 3.78 -12.52
N LEU A 83 -15.15 3.55 -11.23
CA LEU A 83 -13.75 3.70 -10.83
C LEU A 83 -13.00 2.73 -11.73
N ASN A 84 -11.89 3.20 -12.29
CA ASN A 84 -11.13 2.42 -13.23
C ASN A 84 -10.31 1.38 -12.46
N PHE A 85 -10.97 0.59 -11.59
CA PHE A 85 -10.36 -0.44 -10.77
C PHE A 85 -9.64 -1.44 -11.67
N ASP A 86 -10.20 -1.77 -12.83
CA ASP A 86 -9.51 -2.56 -13.86
C ASP A 86 -8.18 -1.92 -14.32
N ARG A 87 -8.14 -0.59 -14.50
CA ARG A 87 -6.90 0.15 -14.81
C ARG A 87 -5.94 0.23 -13.62
N ILE A 88 -6.46 0.34 -12.40
CA ILE A 88 -5.67 0.38 -11.16
C ILE A 88 -5.03 -0.99 -10.91
N LEU A 89 -5.82 -2.05 -10.98
CA LEU A 89 -5.39 -3.43 -10.83
C LEU A 89 -4.39 -3.79 -11.93
N SER A 90 -4.68 -3.52 -13.20
CA SER A 90 -3.73 -3.83 -14.30
C SER A 90 -2.39 -3.10 -14.13
N ASN A 91 -2.39 -1.86 -13.63
CA ASN A 91 -1.17 -1.09 -13.39
C ASN A 91 -0.61 -1.20 -11.97
N TRP A 92 -1.15 -2.06 -11.11
CA TRP A 92 -0.85 -2.07 -9.67
C TRP A 92 0.65 -2.12 -9.35
N ASP A 93 1.40 -2.99 -10.03
CA ASP A 93 2.85 -3.17 -9.85
C ASP A 93 3.69 -1.96 -10.31
N ASN A 94 3.08 -1.09 -11.12
CA ASN A 94 3.70 0.13 -11.66
C ASN A 94 3.31 1.39 -10.86
N LEU A 95 2.38 1.29 -9.90
CA LEU A 95 2.01 2.42 -9.04
C LEU A 95 3.12 2.71 -8.03
N SER A 96 3.33 4.00 -7.73
CA SER A 96 4.19 4.39 -6.61
C SER A 96 3.58 3.97 -5.28
N TYR A 97 4.42 3.78 -4.26
CA TYR A 97 3.96 3.48 -2.90
C TYR A 97 2.90 4.49 -2.44
N ASP A 98 3.14 5.80 -2.60
CA ASP A 98 2.19 6.84 -2.20
C ASP A 98 0.80 6.62 -2.82
N LYS A 99 0.75 6.28 -4.11
CA LYS A 99 -0.53 6.04 -4.81
C LYS A 99 -1.21 4.75 -4.34
N LYS A 100 -0.43 3.71 -4.04
CA LYS A 100 -0.95 2.48 -3.45
C LYS A 100 -1.50 2.75 -2.05
N SER A 101 -0.73 3.48 -1.23
CA SER A 101 -1.10 3.87 0.13
C SER A 101 -2.36 4.73 0.15
N ASP A 102 -2.44 5.75 -0.70
CA ASP A 102 -3.63 6.61 -0.84
C ASP A 102 -4.87 5.80 -1.24
N PHE A 103 -4.72 4.88 -2.19
CA PHE A 103 -5.82 4.05 -2.67
C PHE A 103 -6.28 3.05 -1.61
N LEU A 104 -5.35 2.34 -1.00
CA LEU A 104 -5.64 1.36 0.05
C LEU A 104 -6.16 2.02 1.33
N GLY A 105 -5.72 3.24 1.62
CA GLY A 105 -6.19 4.07 2.74
C GLY A 105 -7.71 4.25 2.72
N ILE A 106 -8.33 4.39 1.55
CA ILE A 106 -9.80 4.55 1.40
C ILE A 106 -10.56 3.40 2.08
N THR A 107 -10.03 2.18 2.01
CA THR A 107 -10.65 0.99 2.60
C THR A 107 -10.10 0.73 4.00
N LYS A 108 -8.79 0.92 4.20
CA LYS A 108 -8.12 0.72 5.49
C LYS A 108 -8.70 1.62 6.59
N ASP A 109 -8.96 2.89 6.25
CA ASP A 109 -9.50 3.89 7.18
C ASP A 109 -10.98 3.64 7.54
N LYS A 110 -11.66 2.75 6.81
CA LYS A 110 -13.05 2.34 7.04
C LYS A 110 -13.18 1.01 7.78
N ILE A 111 -12.07 0.37 8.13
CA ILE A 111 -12.11 -0.85 8.93
C ILE A 111 -12.53 -0.46 10.35
N GLU A 112 -13.79 -0.72 10.68
CA GLU A 112 -14.35 -0.52 12.01
C GLU A 112 -14.65 -1.88 12.65
N PHE A 113 -14.36 -2.04 13.93
CA PHE A 113 -14.73 -3.25 14.69
C PHE A 113 -16.24 -3.28 14.91
N GLN A 114 -16.85 -4.44 14.63
CA GLN A 114 -18.28 -4.68 14.73
C GLN A 114 -18.52 -6.00 15.48
N ASP A 115 -19.60 -6.09 16.26
CA ASP A 115 -19.97 -7.37 16.90
C ASP A 115 -20.90 -8.22 16.05
N PHE A 116 -21.47 -7.64 15.00
CA PHE A 116 -22.44 -8.27 14.11
C PHE A 116 -22.31 -7.67 12.71
N LEU A 117 -22.75 -8.43 11.71
CA LEU A 117 -22.81 -7.99 10.32
C LEU A 117 -24.13 -7.24 10.09
N TYR A 118 -24.04 -5.91 9.97
CA TYR A 118 -25.21 -5.04 9.92
C TYR A 118 -26.01 -5.22 8.63
N SER A 119 -25.39 -5.64 7.53
CA SER A 119 -26.10 -5.98 6.29
C SER A 119 -27.00 -7.20 6.48
N VAL A 120 -26.56 -8.17 7.29
CA VAL A 120 -27.33 -9.37 7.68
C VAL A 120 -28.51 -8.97 8.58
N ILE A 121 -28.25 -8.16 9.61
CA ILE A 121 -29.29 -7.62 10.50
C ILE A 121 -30.33 -6.80 9.71
N PHE A 122 -29.86 -6.00 8.76
CA PHE A 122 -30.73 -5.15 7.97
C PHE A 122 -31.68 -5.97 7.10
N LEU A 123 -31.19 -6.99 6.39
CA LEU A 123 -32.06 -7.85 5.58
C LEU A 123 -32.95 -8.74 6.44
N SER A 124 -32.50 -9.22 7.61
CA SER A 124 -33.36 -9.99 8.50
C SER A 124 -34.59 -9.19 8.99
N LYS A 125 -34.51 -7.86 8.98
CA LYS A 125 -35.61 -6.94 9.33
C LYS A 125 -36.50 -6.56 8.16
N ASN A 126 -35.96 -6.50 6.95
CA ASN A 126 -36.62 -5.85 5.80
C ASN A 126 -36.89 -6.79 4.61
N ASP A 127 -36.56 -8.08 4.71
CA ASP A 127 -36.70 -9.06 3.62
C ASP A 127 -37.39 -10.36 4.09
N ASP A 128 -38.15 -10.99 3.20
CA ASP A 128 -38.86 -12.27 3.43
C ASP A 128 -37.93 -13.50 3.59
N GLY A 129 -36.61 -13.31 3.66
CA GLY A 129 -35.62 -14.32 4.03
C GLY A 129 -34.86 -14.97 2.86
N LEU A 130 -35.34 -14.87 1.63
CA LEU A 130 -34.62 -15.40 0.45
C LEU A 130 -33.32 -14.63 0.18
N ASN A 131 -33.35 -13.29 0.22
CA ASN A 131 -32.16 -12.48 0.01
C ASN A 131 -31.20 -12.60 1.20
N LEU A 132 -31.71 -12.87 2.40
CA LEU A 132 -30.88 -13.15 3.58
C LEU A 132 -30.02 -14.41 3.37
N VAL A 133 -30.60 -15.50 2.87
CA VAL A 133 -29.84 -16.74 2.59
C VAL A 133 -28.76 -16.51 1.53
N GLU A 134 -29.07 -15.75 0.47
CA GLU A 134 -28.10 -15.39 -0.56
C GLU A 134 -26.97 -14.51 0.00
N LEU A 135 -27.29 -13.50 0.83
CA LEU A 135 -26.29 -12.64 1.47
C LEU A 135 -25.35 -13.43 2.38
N LYS A 136 -25.88 -14.31 3.23
CA LYS A 136 -25.06 -15.14 4.13
C LYS A 136 -24.06 -15.98 3.34
N LYS A 137 -24.52 -16.60 2.24
CA LYS A 137 -23.64 -17.37 1.34
C LYS A 137 -22.61 -16.47 0.66
N LEU A 138 -23.00 -15.28 0.22
CA LEU A 138 -22.12 -14.31 -0.42
C LEU A 138 -20.98 -13.91 0.53
N LEU A 139 -21.30 -13.47 1.75
CA LEU A 139 -20.32 -13.05 2.76
C LEU A 139 -19.38 -14.19 3.16
N TYR A 140 -19.92 -15.39 3.37
CA TYR A 140 -19.10 -16.57 3.68
C TYR A 140 -18.15 -16.91 2.52
N ASN A 141 -18.65 -16.95 1.28
CA ASN A 141 -17.80 -17.27 0.11
C ASN A 141 -16.73 -16.20 -0.11
N ILE A 142 -17.04 -14.92 0.08
CA ILE A 142 -16.05 -13.84 0.02
C ILE A 142 -14.98 -14.07 1.09
N SER A 143 -15.37 -14.43 2.31
CA SER A 143 -14.43 -14.69 3.41
C SER A 143 -13.48 -15.84 3.09
N VAL A 144 -13.98 -16.95 2.54
CA VAL A 144 -13.16 -18.10 2.12
C VAL A 144 -12.24 -17.73 0.96
N ASP A 145 -12.76 -17.05 -0.06
CA ASP A 145 -11.95 -16.65 -1.21
C ASP A 145 -10.89 -15.60 -0.83
N LEU A 146 -11.18 -14.77 0.17
CA LEU A 146 -10.28 -13.76 0.72
C LEU A 146 -9.10 -14.39 1.49
N THR A 147 -9.32 -15.44 2.26
CA THR A 147 -8.23 -16.18 2.94
C THR A 147 -7.40 -17.02 1.99
N ASP A 148 -7.95 -17.44 0.85
CA ASP A 148 -7.21 -18.25 -0.13
C ASP A 148 -6.50 -17.36 -1.18
N ILE A 149 -6.45 -16.03 -1.05
CA ILE A 149 -5.94 -15.14 -2.11
C ILE A 149 -4.50 -15.47 -2.53
N ASP A 150 -3.63 -15.82 -1.59
CA ASP A 150 -2.24 -16.16 -1.85
C ASP A 150 -2.03 -17.66 -2.19
N ASN A 151 -3.11 -18.44 -2.23
CA ASN A 151 -3.17 -19.90 -2.37
C ASN A 151 -2.60 -20.69 -1.18
N TYR A 152 -2.62 -20.09 0.00
CA TYR A 152 -2.26 -20.73 1.25
C TYR A 152 -3.27 -20.31 2.32
N VAL A 153 -3.84 -21.26 3.05
CA VAL A 153 -4.70 -20.97 4.20
C VAL A 153 -4.02 -21.55 5.42
N ASP A 154 -3.64 -20.69 6.35
CA ASP A 154 -3.04 -21.10 7.60
C ASP A 154 -4.10 -21.55 8.64
N SER A 155 -3.64 -22.05 9.79
CA SER A 155 -4.54 -22.50 10.85
C SER A 155 -5.35 -21.36 11.48
N ASN A 156 -4.75 -20.17 11.60
CA ASN A 156 -5.41 -18.99 12.16
C ASN A 156 -6.52 -18.50 11.23
N GLU A 157 -6.25 -18.43 9.92
CA GLU A 157 -7.25 -18.11 8.91
C GLU A 157 -8.39 -19.13 8.90
N SER A 158 -8.07 -20.42 8.99
CA SER A 158 -9.07 -21.49 9.07
C SER A 158 -9.99 -21.33 10.28
N ASP A 159 -9.42 -21.04 11.46
CA ASP A 159 -10.17 -20.83 12.69
C ASP A 159 -11.07 -19.57 12.58
N LYS A 160 -10.51 -18.47 12.07
CA LYS A 160 -11.26 -17.22 11.88
C LYS A 160 -12.39 -17.33 10.84
N ILE A 161 -12.25 -18.17 9.80
CA ILE A 161 -13.36 -18.45 8.86
C ILE A 161 -14.53 -19.13 9.59
N VAL A 162 -14.24 -20.07 10.50
CA VAL A 162 -15.27 -20.73 11.31
C VAL A 162 -15.96 -19.69 12.21
N GLU A 163 -15.21 -18.77 12.80
CA GLU A 163 -15.75 -17.67 13.59
C GLU A 163 -16.61 -16.72 12.76
N ILE A 164 -16.19 -16.33 11.56
CA ILE A 164 -17.01 -15.52 10.64
C ILE A 164 -18.31 -16.23 10.28
N LYS A 165 -18.27 -17.55 10.06
CA LYS A 165 -19.49 -18.34 9.82
C LYS A 165 -20.44 -18.28 11.01
N ASN A 166 -19.92 -18.42 12.22
CA ASN A 166 -20.73 -18.31 13.44
C ASN A 166 -21.28 -16.89 13.59
N LEU A 167 -20.47 -15.86 13.34
CA LEU A 167 -20.86 -14.45 13.37
C LEU A 167 -21.98 -14.14 12.39
N ILE A 168 -21.93 -14.68 11.16
CA ILE A 168 -22.99 -14.55 10.16
C ILE A 168 -24.31 -15.09 10.70
N GLU A 169 -24.29 -16.24 11.41
CA GLU A 169 -25.50 -16.82 12.00
C GLU A 169 -25.96 -16.09 13.27
N GLU A 170 -25.04 -15.63 14.13
CA GLU A 170 -25.35 -14.81 15.30
C GLU A 170 -25.98 -13.47 14.93
N SER A 171 -25.53 -12.86 13.83
CA SER A 171 -26.06 -11.60 13.29
C SER A 171 -27.52 -11.69 12.86
N VAL A 172 -28.04 -12.89 12.58
CA VAL A 172 -29.47 -13.09 12.31
C VAL A 172 -30.30 -12.93 13.59
N ASN A 173 -29.76 -13.36 14.73
CA ASN A 173 -30.43 -13.39 16.03
C ASN A 173 -30.16 -12.13 16.88
N SER A 174 -29.25 -11.26 16.46
CA SER A 174 -28.80 -10.07 17.21
C SER A 174 -29.79 -8.89 17.18
N LYS A 175 -31.01 -9.12 16.69
CA LYS A 175 -32.10 -8.13 16.59
C LYS A 175 -32.35 -7.36 17.90
N ASP A 176 -32.03 -7.97 19.04
CA ASP A 176 -32.33 -7.49 20.38
C ASP A 176 -31.07 -7.27 21.26
N PHE A 177 -29.87 -7.18 20.68
CA PHE A 177 -28.67 -6.93 21.50
C PHE A 177 -28.69 -5.50 22.05
N ASP A 178 -28.92 -5.39 23.35
CA ASP A 178 -28.97 -4.12 24.08
C ASP A 178 -27.59 -3.76 24.64
N TYR A 179 -26.88 -2.89 23.91
CA TYR A 179 -25.56 -2.42 24.32
C TYR A 179 -25.59 -1.60 25.62
N ASN A 180 -26.69 -0.92 25.94
CA ASN A 180 -26.81 -0.17 27.20
C ASN A 180 -26.88 -1.13 28.38
N LYS A 181 -27.67 -2.20 28.22
CA LYS A 181 -27.74 -3.28 29.22
C LYS A 181 -26.41 -3.98 29.39
N TYR A 182 -25.70 -4.28 28.29
CA TYR A 182 -24.37 -4.88 28.34
C TYR A 182 -23.36 -3.98 29.06
N THR A 183 -23.32 -2.69 28.72
CA THR A 183 -22.46 -1.69 29.38
C THR A 183 -22.74 -1.62 30.87
N THR A 184 -24.01 -1.54 31.25
CA THR A 184 -24.42 -1.52 32.67
C THR A 184 -23.92 -2.77 33.39
N THR A 185 -24.14 -3.95 32.81
CA THR A 185 -23.71 -5.23 33.38
C THR A 185 -22.18 -5.31 33.49
N LYS A 186 -21.45 -4.79 32.49
CA LYS A 186 -19.98 -4.79 32.48
C LYS A 186 -19.42 -3.88 33.57
N LEU A 187 -19.93 -2.65 33.67
CA LEU A 187 -19.53 -1.71 34.72
C LEU A 187 -19.84 -2.27 36.12
N GLU A 188 -21.01 -2.91 36.28
CA GLU A 188 -21.38 -3.61 37.52
C GLU A 188 -20.38 -4.71 37.87
N SER A 189 -19.99 -5.53 36.89
CA SER A 189 -19.02 -6.62 37.10
C SER A 189 -17.65 -6.11 37.53
N LEU A 190 -17.26 -4.90 37.10
CA LEU A 190 -16.01 -4.24 37.47
C LEU A 190 -16.13 -3.38 38.73
N SER A 191 -17.29 -3.37 39.39
CA SER A 191 -17.58 -2.50 40.55
C SER A 191 -17.44 -0.99 40.24
N ILE A 192 -17.68 -0.59 38.99
CA ILE A 192 -17.67 0.81 38.50
C ILE A 192 -19.10 1.38 38.56
N ASN A 193 -19.81 1.13 39.65
CA ASN A 193 -21.19 1.61 39.77
C ASN A 193 -21.18 3.06 40.28
N LYS A 194 -21.41 4.00 39.34
CA LYS A 194 -21.79 5.41 39.59
C LYS A 194 -20.85 6.24 40.47
N LEU A 195 -19.56 6.40 40.17
CA LEU A 195 -18.67 7.41 40.80
C LEU A 195 -18.62 7.42 42.37
N GLU A 196 -19.37 6.58 43.09
CA GLU A 196 -19.48 6.56 44.55
C GLU A 196 -18.18 6.08 45.20
N ASN A 197 -17.38 5.34 44.43
CA ASN A 197 -16.04 4.87 44.79
C ASN A 197 -14.93 5.90 44.50
N ILE A 198 -15.28 7.13 44.10
CA ILE A 198 -14.32 8.20 43.82
C ILE A 198 -14.39 9.26 44.91
N TYR A 199 -13.29 9.44 45.63
CA TYR A 199 -13.20 10.49 46.65
C TYR A 199 -13.33 11.87 46.01
N LYS A 200 -14.08 12.79 46.64
CA LYS A 200 -14.29 14.12 46.07
C LYS A 200 -13.08 15.03 46.32
N PRO A 201 -12.57 15.75 45.31
CA PRO A 201 -11.49 16.72 45.51
C PRO A 201 -11.84 17.83 46.52
N SER A 202 -13.14 18.12 46.71
CA SER A 202 -13.64 19.07 47.69
C SER A 202 -13.32 18.68 49.13
N ASP A 203 -13.30 17.38 49.42
CA ASP A 203 -13.11 16.89 50.79
C ASP A 203 -11.65 17.10 51.23
N LEU A 204 -10.70 16.83 50.33
CA LEU A 204 -9.29 17.19 50.53
C LEU A 204 -9.11 18.70 50.74
N LYS A 205 -9.81 19.53 49.96
CA LYS A 205 -9.74 21.00 50.11
C LYS A 205 -10.21 21.44 51.48
N ASN A 206 -11.32 20.87 51.96
CA ASN A 206 -11.86 21.16 53.30
C ASN A 206 -10.86 20.77 54.38
N LEU A 207 -10.22 19.60 54.25
CA LEU A 207 -9.17 19.14 55.17
C LEU A 207 -7.97 20.11 55.23
N ILE A 208 -7.55 20.65 54.08
CA ILE A 208 -6.48 21.66 54.00
C ILE A 208 -6.88 22.95 54.72
N ILE A 209 -8.15 23.38 54.57
CA ILE A 209 -8.68 24.60 55.21
C ILE A 209 -8.75 24.41 56.73
N GLU A 210 -9.27 23.29 57.20
CA GLU A 210 -9.39 22.96 58.63
C GLU A 210 -8.03 22.97 59.34
N ASN A 211 -6.98 22.51 58.66
CA ASN A 211 -5.63 22.40 59.19
C ASN A 211 -4.69 23.57 58.79
N GLN A 212 -5.23 24.62 58.17
CA GLN A 212 -4.44 25.70 57.57
C GLN A 212 -3.49 26.40 58.56
N LYS A 213 -3.95 26.63 59.80
CA LYS A 213 -3.14 27.31 60.83
C LYS A 213 -1.89 26.50 61.15
N THR A 214 -2.07 25.22 61.45
CA THR A 214 -0.99 24.26 61.77
C THR A 214 0.00 24.13 60.62
N ILE A 215 -0.49 24.01 59.38
CA ILE A 215 0.37 23.92 58.19
C ILE A 215 1.23 25.19 58.05
N LYS A 216 0.62 26.37 58.25
CA LYS A 216 1.31 27.66 58.14
C LYS A 216 2.39 27.85 59.19
N GLU A 217 2.20 27.32 60.40
CA GLU A 217 3.19 27.36 61.47
C GLU A 217 4.44 26.53 61.13
N ILE A 218 4.28 25.45 60.37
CA ILE A 218 5.39 24.63 59.86
C ILE A 218 6.07 25.32 58.66
N ASP A 219 5.35 25.49 57.55
CA ASP A 219 5.77 26.32 56.40
C ASP A 219 4.55 26.69 55.53
N LYS A 220 4.41 27.98 55.26
CA LYS A 220 3.40 28.53 54.32
C LYS A 220 3.50 27.96 52.90
N ASN A 221 4.68 27.50 52.47
CA ASN A 221 4.88 26.96 51.13
C ASN A 221 4.15 25.63 50.94
N TYR A 222 4.01 24.81 51.99
CA TYR A 222 3.26 23.55 51.91
C TYR A 222 1.78 23.77 51.64
N LEU A 223 1.22 24.88 52.12
CA LEU A 223 -0.16 25.25 51.78
C LEU A 223 -0.32 25.42 50.26
N LYS A 224 0.65 26.06 49.59
CA LYS A 224 0.67 26.20 48.13
C LYS A 224 0.79 24.84 47.44
N ASN A 225 1.63 23.94 47.95
CA ASN A 225 1.80 22.60 47.40
C ASN A 225 0.52 21.76 47.52
N PHE A 226 -0.14 21.76 48.68
CA PHE A 226 -1.42 21.06 48.84
C PHE A 226 -2.53 21.63 47.95
N LEU A 227 -2.55 22.95 47.73
CA LEU A 227 -3.49 23.55 46.77
C LEU A 227 -3.20 23.14 45.33
N LYS A 228 -1.93 22.93 44.95
CA LYS A 228 -1.56 22.36 43.64
C LYS A 228 -2.01 20.90 43.51
N ILE A 229 -1.81 20.08 44.55
CA ILE A 229 -2.31 18.69 44.60
C ILE A 229 -3.83 18.66 44.44
N HIS A 230 -4.56 19.49 45.20
CA HIS A 230 -6.01 19.63 45.05
C HIS A 230 -6.39 20.01 43.61
N LYS A 231 -5.70 20.97 42.99
CA LYS A 231 -6.00 21.37 41.62
C LYS A 231 -5.73 20.26 40.61
N PHE A 232 -4.68 19.48 40.82
CA PHE A 232 -4.36 18.32 40.00
C PHE A 232 -5.44 17.23 40.12
N LEU A 233 -5.91 16.94 41.35
CA LEU A 233 -7.02 16.03 41.60
C LEU A 233 -8.33 16.52 40.96
N GLU A 234 -8.65 17.83 40.97
CA GLU A 234 -9.82 18.36 40.25
C GLU A 234 -9.76 18.04 38.75
N ILE A 235 -8.60 18.21 38.12
CA ILE A 235 -8.42 17.92 36.70
C ILE A 235 -8.59 16.42 36.45
N LYS A 236 -7.94 15.57 37.25
CA LYS A 236 -8.03 14.11 37.12
C LYS A 236 -9.45 13.60 37.35
N HIS A 237 -10.15 14.11 38.36
CA HIS A 237 -11.54 13.78 38.63
C HIS A 237 -12.45 14.11 37.43
N SER A 238 -12.33 15.33 36.89
CA SER A 238 -13.11 15.74 35.72
C SER A 238 -12.81 14.91 34.48
N GLN A 239 -11.57 14.41 34.31
CA GLN A 239 -11.21 13.49 33.23
C GLN A 239 -11.91 12.14 33.39
N VAL A 240 -12.00 11.60 34.61
CA VAL A 240 -12.73 10.36 34.89
C VAL A 240 -14.23 10.54 34.62
N GLU A 241 -14.83 11.65 35.07
CA GLU A 241 -16.24 11.97 34.79
C GLU A 241 -16.54 12.04 33.29
N LYS A 242 -15.70 12.75 32.52
CA LYS A 242 -15.84 12.82 31.06
C LYS A 242 -15.66 11.47 30.38
N SER A 243 -14.79 10.61 30.90
CA SER A 243 -14.62 9.25 30.37
C SER A 243 -15.89 8.44 30.64
N PHE A 244 -16.51 8.59 31.81
CA PHE A 244 -17.78 7.95 32.14
C PHE A 244 -18.93 8.44 31.24
N GLU A 245 -19.02 9.75 30.98
CA GLU A 245 -19.97 10.34 30.04
C GLU A 245 -19.75 9.79 28.62
N SER A 246 -18.49 9.76 28.16
CA SER A 246 -18.13 9.26 26.82
C SER A 246 -18.53 7.80 26.63
N LEU A 247 -18.33 6.95 27.65
CA LEU A 247 -18.75 5.55 27.60
C LEU A 247 -20.28 5.41 27.40
N ASN A 248 -21.07 6.34 27.92
CA ASN A 248 -22.53 6.33 27.72
C ASN A 248 -22.94 6.87 26.34
N ASP A 249 -22.14 7.75 25.73
CA ASP A 249 -22.46 8.42 24.45
C ASP A 249 -21.85 7.72 23.21
N SER A 250 -20.77 6.93 23.36
CA SER A 250 -19.95 6.41 22.25
C SER A 250 -20.06 4.89 22.01
N ILE A 251 -21.24 4.31 22.24
CA ILE A 251 -21.40 2.85 22.27
C ILE A 251 -21.58 2.28 20.86
N THR A 252 -20.57 1.58 20.34
CA THR A 252 -20.61 0.98 18.99
C THR A 252 -20.27 -0.51 18.93
N SER A 253 -19.59 -1.07 19.95
CA SER A 253 -19.35 -2.52 20.04
C SER A 253 -19.02 -3.03 21.46
N LYS A 254 -19.17 -4.34 21.72
CA LYS A 254 -18.80 -5.03 22.97
C LYS A 254 -17.32 -4.87 23.26
N ARG A 255 -16.47 -5.03 22.25
CA ARG A 255 -15.03 -4.85 22.42
C ARG A 255 -14.68 -3.44 22.89
N ILE A 256 -15.29 -2.41 22.29
CA ILE A 256 -15.08 -1.03 22.71
C ILE A 256 -15.55 -0.84 24.16
N ILE A 257 -16.71 -1.39 24.51
CA ILE A 257 -17.22 -1.35 25.89
C ILE A 257 -16.24 -2.04 26.85
N ASP A 258 -15.72 -3.22 26.50
CA ASP A 258 -14.80 -3.99 27.31
C ASP A 258 -13.48 -3.23 27.53
N ASP A 259 -12.83 -2.80 26.44
CA ASP A 259 -11.55 -2.10 26.46
C ASP A 259 -11.68 -0.75 27.21
N PHE A 260 -12.74 0.01 26.93
CA PHE A 260 -12.97 1.30 27.58
C PHE A 260 -13.33 1.14 29.06
N SER A 261 -14.07 0.10 29.43
CA SER A 261 -14.40 -0.18 30.85
C SER A 261 -13.16 -0.53 31.67
N VAL A 262 -12.20 -1.26 31.09
CA VAL A 262 -10.90 -1.54 31.73
C VAL A 262 -10.09 -0.26 31.89
N LEU A 263 -9.98 0.56 30.84
CA LEU A 263 -9.29 1.85 30.91
C LEU A 263 -9.90 2.76 32.00
N LEU A 264 -11.23 2.81 32.08
CA LEU A 264 -11.93 3.59 33.09
C LEU A 264 -11.63 3.09 34.51
N LEU A 265 -11.58 1.76 34.71
CA LEU A 265 -11.19 1.16 35.99
C LEU A 265 -9.78 1.60 36.41
N GLU A 266 -8.83 1.56 35.48
CA GLU A 266 -7.45 1.98 35.72
C GLU A 266 -7.35 3.47 36.07
N GLN A 267 -8.11 4.33 35.39
CA GLN A 267 -8.17 5.75 35.71
C GLN A 267 -8.73 6.01 37.12
N ILE A 268 -9.80 5.31 37.51
CA ILE A 268 -10.38 5.39 38.84
C ILE A 268 -9.37 4.94 39.90
N PHE A 269 -8.72 3.81 39.68
CA PHE A 269 -7.70 3.28 40.59
C PHE A 269 -6.55 4.27 40.76
N SER A 270 -6.00 4.77 39.65
CA SER A 270 -4.93 5.76 39.65
C SER A 270 -5.32 7.02 40.41
N TYR A 271 -6.52 7.55 40.16
CA TYR A 271 -7.05 8.70 40.89
C TYR A 271 -7.12 8.46 42.40
N ASN A 272 -7.68 7.32 42.81
CA ASN A 272 -7.84 6.98 44.22
C ASN A 272 -6.50 6.81 44.94
N VAL A 273 -5.50 6.25 44.27
CA VAL A 273 -4.12 6.16 44.78
C VAL A 273 -3.53 7.54 45.01
N ILE A 274 -3.64 8.45 44.04
CA ILE A 274 -3.17 9.85 44.15
C ILE A 274 -3.88 10.56 45.31
N TYR A 275 -5.20 10.37 45.44
CA TYR A 275 -5.98 10.94 46.54
C TYR A 275 -5.52 10.40 47.91
N TYR A 276 -5.30 9.09 48.02
CA TYR A 276 -4.78 8.46 49.24
C TYR A 276 -3.40 9.01 49.63
N TYR A 277 -2.47 9.11 48.67
CA TYR A 277 -1.16 9.71 48.93
C TYR A 277 -1.26 11.18 49.34
N SER A 278 -2.23 11.92 48.78
CA SER A 278 -2.49 13.30 49.20
C SER A 278 -2.88 13.38 50.68
N LEU A 279 -3.74 12.47 51.16
CA LEU A 279 -4.11 12.37 52.58
C LEU A 279 -2.92 11.95 53.45
N ASN A 280 -2.13 10.96 53.00
CA ASN A 280 -0.96 10.48 53.72
C ASN A 280 0.07 11.61 53.89
N MET A 281 0.29 12.41 52.84
CA MET A 281 1.19 13.55 52.89
C MET A 281 0.73 14.61 53.89
N ILE A 282 -0.57 14.98 53.88
CA ILE A 282 -1.13 15.92 54.86
C ILE A 282 -0.96 15.35 56.28
N THR A 283 -1.34 14.10 56.49
CA THR A 283 -1.29 13.44 57.81
C THR A 283 0.15 13.35 58.33
N SER A 284 1.10 13.02 57.46
CA SER A 284 2.52 12.95 57.79
C SER A 284 3.07 14.31 58.21
N LEU A 285 2.68 15.39 57.52
CA LEU A 285 3.06 16.75 57.91
C LEU A 285 2.50 17.12 59.29
N LEU A 286 1.21 16.85 59.53
CA LEU A 286 0.55 17.18 60.80
C LEU A 286 1.14 16.40 61.98
N ASN A 287 1.57 15.16 61.75
CA ASN A 287 2.23 14.32 62.74
C ASN A 287 3.75 14.56 62.85
N GLN A 288 4.29 15.55 62.14
CA GLN A 288 5.72 15.87 62.10
C GLN A 288 6.62 14.71 61.61
N ASN A 289 6.05 13.76 60.85
CA ASN A 289 6.81 12.72 60.16
C ASN A 289 7.31 13.26 58.80
N PHE A 290 8.39 14.05 58.87
CA PHE A 290 8.93 14.71 57.68
C PHE A 290 9.53 13.75 56.65
N VAL A 291 10.03 12.58 57.07
CA VAL A 291 10.60 11.59 56.14
C VAL A 291 9.51 11.12 55.17
N THR A 292 8.41 10.59 55.70
CA THR A 292 7.29 10.13 54.86
C THR A 292 6.64 11.28 54.10
N PHE A 293 6.58 12.48 54.69
CA PHE A 293 6.10 13.67 53.98
C PHE A 293 6.91 13.97 52.72
N TYR A 294 8.24 13.99 52.83
CA TYR A 294 9.11 14.30 51.69
C TYR A 294 9.20 13.14 50.69
N GLU A 295 9.15 11.88 51.14
CA GLU A 295 9.03 10.74 50.22
C GLU A 295 7.80 10.90 49.31
N VAL A 296 6.63 11.18 49.89
CA VAL A 296 5.41 11.41 49.11
C VAL A 296 5.48 12.71 48.29
N TYR A 297 6.18 13.74 48.79
CA TYR A 297 6.39 14.98 48.04
C TYR A 297 7.17 14.75 46.74
N GLU A 298 8.27 14.00 46.80
CA GLU A 298 9.09 13.69 45.61
C GLU A 298 8.28 12.88 44.59
N GLU A 299 7.49 11.90 45.02
CA GLU A 299 6.57 11.16 44.14
C GLU A 299 5.59 12.10 43.40
N PHE A 300 5.07 13.13 44.08
CA PHE A 300 4.21 14.13 43.45
C PHE A 300 4.96 15.06 42.48
N ASP A 301 6.23 15.38 42.77
CA ASP A 301 7.05 16.19 41.88
C ASP A 301 7.42 15.42 40.60
N GLU A 302 7.77 14.13 40.74
CA GLU A 302 7.99 13.21 39.61
C GLU A 302 6.73 13.07 38.74
N LEU A 303 5.56 12.96 39.35
CA LEU A 303 4.26 12.99 38.66
C LEU A 303 3.93 14.36 38.03
N GLY A 304 4.76 15.39 38.25
CA GLY A 304 4.61 16.72 37.70
C GLY A 304 3.46 17.52 38.31
N VAL A 305 2.98 17.16 39.50
CA VAL A 305 1.87 17.85 40.18
C VAL A 305 2.23 19.29 40.52
N PHE A 306 3.51 19.55 40.79
CA PHE A 306 3.96 20.90 41.14
C PHE A 306 4.39 21.75 39.94
N LYS A 307 4.45 21.17 38.73
CA LYS A 307 4.76 21.89 37.49
C LYS A 307 3.69 22.94 37.21
N ASN A 308 4.11 24.13 36.78
CA ASN A 308 3.16 25.19 36.46
C ASN A 308 2.50 24.96 35.09
N LYS A 309 1.39 25.65 34.81
CA LYS A 309 0.62 25.49 33.56
C LYS A 309 1.49 25.70 32.32
N PHE A 310 2.40 26.68 32.35
CA PHE A 310 3.31 26.98 31.25
C PHE A 310 4.31 25.84 31.00
N GLU A 311 4.90 25.27 32.04
CA GLU A 311 5.82 24.12 31.92
C GLU A 311 5.12 22.89 31.32
N ARG A 312 3.84 22.67 31.66
CA ARG A 312 3.03 21.62 31.07
C ARG A 312 2.73 21.88 29.59
N GLU A 313 2.23 23.08 29.25
CA GLU A 313 1.94 23.47 27.86
C GLU A 313 3.20 23.43 26.99
N LEU A 314 4.35 23.83 27.54
CA LEU A 314 5.65 23.74 26.88
C LEU A 314 6.04 22.27 26.64
N SER A 315 5.86 21.39 27.63
CA SER A 315 6.14 19.96 27.50
C SER A 315 5.24 19.27 26.47
N GLU A 316 3.94 19.61 26.45
CA GLU A 316 2.98 19.12 25.46
C GLU A 316 3.37 19.58 24.05
N SER A 317 3.64 20.88 23.88
CA SER A 317 4.10 21.44 22.60
C SER A 317 5.39 20.80 22.10
N LEU A 318 6.35 20.53 22.99
CA LEU A 318 7.59 19.83 22.65
C LEU A 318 7.34 18.36 22.27
N THR A 319 6.38 17.70 22.91
CA THR A 319 5.98 16.32 22.59
C THR A 319 5.32 16.25 21.21
N ASP A 320 4.41 17.19 20.92
CA ASP A 320 3.76 17.30 19.60
C ASP A 320 4.77 17.62 18.51
N LEU A 321 5.72 18.52 18.76
CA LEU A 321 6.83 18.78 17.85
C LEU A 321 7.65 17.51 17.60
N ASN A 322 7.93 16.73 18.63
CA ASN A 322 8.69 15.49 18.50
C ASN A 322 7.93 14.43 17.68
N LYS A 323 6.62 14.31 17.88
CA LYS A 323 5.74 13.45 17.06
C LYS A 323 5.78 13.88 15.59
N ASN A 324 5.56 15.16 15.32
CA ASN A 324 5.60 15.70 13.95
C ASN A 324 6.96 15.50 13.27
N ILE A 325 8.07 15.60 14.02
CA ILE A 325 9.43 15.31 13.52
C ILE A 325 9.59 13.84 13.17
N ASN A 326 9.05 12.93 13.99
CA ASN A 326 9.10 11.49 13.71
C ASN A 326 8.26 11.13 12.48
N ASP A 327 7.08 11.72 12.33
CA ASP A 327 6.22 11.52 11.15
C ASP A 327 6.91 12.05 9.89
N PHE A 328 7.51 13.25 9.97
CA PHE A 328 8.32 13.80 8.88
C PHE A 328 9.53 12.92 8.53
N LYS A 329 10.24 12.39 9.53
CA LYS A 329 11.35 11.45 9.32
C LYS A 329 10.88 10.19 8.58
N SER A 330 9.72 9.65 8.95
CA SER A 330 9.11 8.49 8.29
C SER A 330 8.81 8.78 6.81
N ASP A 331 8.16 9.92 6.53
CA ASP A 331 7.84 10.37 5.17
C ASP A 331 9.11 10.57 4.31
N VAL A 332 10.15 11.17 4.87
CA VAL A 332 11.44 11.35 4.18
C VAL A 332 12.09 10.01 3.87
N VAL A 333 12.14 9.08 4.82
CA VAL A 333 12.70 7.72 4.61
C VAL A 333 11.94 7.01 3.49
N LEU A 334 10.61 7.08 3.51
CA LEU A 334 9.78 6.47 2.49
C LEU A 334 10.04 7.05 1.10
N LYS A 335 10.09 8.38 0.98
CA LYS A 335 10.42 9.07 -0.28
C LYS A 335 11.81 8.69 -0.79
N LEU A 336 12.80 8.54 0.09
CA LEU A 336 14.13 8.08 -0.28
C LEU A 336 14.12 6.64 -0.81
N SER A 337 13.38 5.73 -0.17
CA SER A 337 13.21 4.35 -0.67
C SER A 337 12.54 4.31 -2.05
N ILE A 338 11.56 5.18 -2.31
CA ILE A 338 10.95 5.31 -3.65
C ILE A 338 11.97 5.80 -4.68
N ILE A 339 12.78 6.79 -4.32
CA ILE A 339 13.85 7.30 -5.20
C ILE A 339 14.86 6.19 -5.50
N GLU A 340 15.29 5.43 -4.50
CA GLU A 340 16.22 4.31 -4.66
C GLU A 340 15.69 3.26 -5.64
N ASN A 341 14.45 2.81 -5.45
CA ASN A 341 13.79 1.87 -6.37
C ASN A 341 13.68 2.40 -7.81
N ARG A 342 13.44 3.72 -7.98
CA ARG A 342 13.42 4.35 -9.31
C ARG A 342 14.81 4.39 -9.93
N LEU A 343 15.85 4.67 -9.15
CA LEU A 343 17.23 4.65 -9.61
C LEU A 343 17.65 3.25 -10.06
N GLU A 344 17.25 2.20 -9.33
CA GLU A 344 17.51 0.82 -9.74
C GLU A 344 16.90 0.50 -11.12
N LYS A 345 15.65 0.90 -11.36
CA LYS A 345 15.01 0.74 -12.67
C LYS A 345 15.76 1.48 -13.79
N VAL A 346 16.23 2.70 -13.52
CA VAL A 346 17.04 3.48 -14.47
C VAL A 346 18.36 2.77 -14.78
N ILE A 347 19.05 2.26 -13.76
CA ILE A 347 20.31 1.50 -13.91
C ILE A 347 20.07 0.26 -14.78
N ASN A 348 19.00 -0.49 -14.53
CA ASN A 348 18.65 -1.66 -15.32
C ASN A 348 18.36 -1.31 -16.79
N GLY A 349 17.65 -0.20 -17.03
CA GLY A 349 17.41 0.33 -18.38
C GLY A 349 18.70 0.71 -19.10
N ILE A 350 19.63 1.39 -18.43
CA ILE A 350 20.95 1.75 -18.97
C ILE A 350 21.75 0.49 -19.32
N ASN A 351 21.74 -0.53 -18.45
CA ASN A 351 22.42 -1.80 -18.70
C ASN A 351 21.89 -2.50 -19.97
N GLN A 352 20.57 -2.47 -20.18
CA GLN A 352 19.97 -3.02 -21.40
C GLN A 352 20.36 -2.23 -22.65
N VAL A 353 20.36 -0.90 -22.58
CA VAL A 353 20.83 -0.03 -23.67
C VAL A 353 22.30 -0.32 -24.01
N ASN A 354 23.17 -0.46 -23.01
CA ASN A 354 24.58 -0.79 -23.21
C ASN A 354 24.77 -2.15 -23.90
N LYS A 355 23.98 -3.16 -23.51
CA LYS A 355 23.99 -4.48 -24.18
C LYS A 355 23.56 -4.37 -25.64
N ASN A 356 22.50 -3.61 -25.92
CA ASN A 356 22.02 -3.39 -27.28
C ASN A 356 23.06 -2.65 -28.14
N LEU A 357 23.69 -1.61 -27.60
CA LEU A 357 24.77 -0.87 -28.28
C LEU A 357 25.97 -1.77 -28.59
N SER A 358 26.35 -2.65 -27.66
CA SER A 358 27.43 -3.62 -27.88
C SER A 358 27.12 -4.55 -29.05
N ASN A 359 25.87 -5.03 -29.16
CA ASN A 359 25.44 -5.85 -30.30
C ASN A 359 25.47 -5.07 -31.62
N VAL A 360 25.02 -3.81 -31.63
CA VAL A 360 25.07 -2.95 -32.81
C VAL A 360 26.51 -2.74 -33.27
N ILE A 361 27.44 -2.47 -32.35
CA ILE A 361 28.86 -2.32 -32.66
C ILE A 361 29.43 -3.61 -33.28
N SER A 362 29.13 -4.76 -32.70
CA SER A 362 29.56 -6.06 -33.25
C SER A 362 29.07 -6.27 -34.69
N ASN A 363 27.81 -5.96 -34.96
CA ASN A 363 27.24 -6.07 -36.31
C ASN A 363 27.90 -5.10 -37.29
N LEU A 364 28.21 -3.86 -36.86
CA LEU A 364 28.90 -2.89 -37.71
C LEU A 364 30.31 -3.35 -38.08
N VAL A 365 31.05 -3.95 -37.15
CA VAL A 365 32.36 -4.56 -37.42
C VAL A 365 32.24 -5.68 -38.46
N GLN A 366 31.25 -6.57 -38.32
CA GLN A 366 31.03 -7.63 -39.31
C GLN A 366 30.67 -7.10 -40.71
N ILE A 367 29.90 -6.01 -40.78
CA ILE A 367 29.56 -5.33 -42.03
C ILE A 367 30.83 -4.72 -42.64
N GLU A 368 31.67 -4.05 -41.85
CA GLU A 368 32.95 -3.49 -42.30
C GLU A 368 33.85 -4.57 -42.92
N GLU A 369 34.03 -5.70 -42.22
CA GLU A 369 34.81 -6.84 -42.72
C GLU A 369 34.24 -7.41 -44.03
N SER A 370 32.91 -7.56 -44.11
CA SER A 370 32.23 -8.06 -45.31
C SER A 370 32.39 -7.11 -46.50
N ILE A 371 32.25 -5.80 -46.27
CA ILE A 371 32.46 -4.77 -47.29
C ILE A 371 33.90 -4.79 -47.77
N SER A 372 34.88 -4.83 -46.86
CA SER A 372 36.30 -4.88 -47.21
C SER A 372 36.63 -6.12 -48.03
N SER A 373 36.09 -7.28 -47.65
CA SER A 373 36.26 -8.53 -48.40
C SER A 373 35.64 -8.44 -49.80
N GLY A 374 34.42 -7.89 -49.91
CA GLY A 374 33.74 -7.65 -51.18
C GLY A 374 34.54 -6.74 -52.12
N PHE A 375 35.10 -5.64 -51.60
CA PHE A 375 35.98 -4.75 -52.37
C PHE A 375 37.26 -5.45 -52.84
N ASN A 376 37.92 -6.23 -51.98
CA ASN A 376 39.11 -6.99 -52.35
C ASN A 376 38.81 -8.01 -53.46
N SER A 377 37.70 -8.75 -53.35
CA SER A 377 37.26 -9.70 -54.37
C SER A 377 36.94 -9.01 -55.71
N LEU A 378 36.25 -7.87 -55.65
CA LEU A 378 35.94 -7.08 -56.85
C LEU A 378 37.24 -6.59 -57.51
N ASN A 379 38.19 -6.11 -56.72
CA ASN A 379 39.47 -5.62 -57.22
C ASN A 379 40.28 -6.72 -57.91
N HIS A 380 40.36 -7.92 -57.29
CA HIS A 380 40.99 -9.09 -57.91
C HIS A 380 40.30 -9.51 -59.22
N THR A 381 38.96 -9.45 -59.27
CA THR A 381 38.20 -9.78 -60.49
C THR A 381 38.47 -8.77 -61.59
N LEU A 382 38.50 -7.47 -61.27
CA LEU A 382 38.83 -6.40 -62.22
C LEU A 382 40.26 -6.55 -62.74
N GLU A 383 41.23 -6.77 -61.86
CA GLU A 383 42.63 -7.01 -62.23
C GLU A 383 42.77 -8.20 -63.18
N SER A 384 42.14 -9.34 -62.85
CA SER A 384 42.10 -10.52 -63.71
C SER A 384 41.49 -10.23 -65.08
N ASN A 385 40.36 -9.53 -65.12
CA ASN A 385 39.69 -9.14 -66.37
C ASN A 385 40.56 -8.21 -67.22
N PHE A 386 41.22 -7.21 -66.63
CA PHE A 386 42.12 -6.31 -67.35
C PHE A 386 43.35 -7.04 -67.88
N ASN A 387 43.95 -7.95 -67.10
CA ASN A 387 45.07 -8.77 -67.55
C ASN A 387 44.66 -9.69 -68.71
N ASN A 388 43.51 -10.34 -68.63
CA ASN A 388 42.96 -11.18 -69.70
C ASN A 388 42.67 -10.36 -70.96
N LEU A 389 42.06 -9.18 -70.83
CA LEU A 389 41.80 -8.27 -71.94
C LEU A 389 43.11 -7.84 -72.61
N ASN A 390 44.10 -7.44 -71.82
CA ASN A 390 45.41 -7.02 -72.32
C ASN A 390 46.12 -8.15 -73.09
N ASN A 391 46.09 -9.38 -72.54
CA ASN A 391 46.65 -10.56 -73.21
C ASN A 391 45.92 -10.85 -74.53
N ASN A 392 44.59 -10.86 -74.52
CA ASN A 392 43.78 -11.10 -75.72
C ASN A 392 44.00 -10.02 -76.81
N LEU A 393 44.13 -8.76 -76.41
CA LEU A 393 44.45 -7.66 -77.32
C LEU A 393 45.85 -7.82 -77.92
N ASN A 394 46.85 -8.14 -77.11
CA ASN A 394 48.21 -8.40 -77.59
C ASN A 394 48.25 -9.58 -78.57
N ASP A 395 47.56 -10.68 -78.25
CA ASP A 395 47.45 -11.83 -79.14
C ASP A 395 46.73 -11.50 -80.45
N GLY A 396 45.64 -10.72 -80.37
CA GLY A 396 44.91 -10.24 -81.54
C GLY A 396 45.77 -9.36 -82.45
N LEU A 397 46.50 -8.40 -81.87
CA LEU A 397 47.44 -7.54 -82.59
C LEU A 397 48.59 -8.34 -83.22
N ASN A 398 49.15 -9.32 -82.50
CA ASN A 398 50.19 -10.21 -83.02
C ASN A 398 49.68 -11.04 -84.22
N LYS A 399 48.45 -11.56 -84.14
CA LYS A 399 47.79 -12.28 -85.25
C LYS A 399 47.55 -11.37 -86.46
N ILE A 400 47.09 -10.13 -86.25
CA ILE A 400 46.92 -9.15 -87.33
C ILE A 400 48.28 -8.83 -87.98
N ASN A 401 49.31 -8.58 -87.17
CA ASN A 401 50.65 -8.27 -87.67
C ASN A 401 51.24 -9.43 -88.51
N SER A 402 51.05 -10.68 -88.07
CA SER A 402 51.42 -11.87 -88.83
C SER A 402 50.64 -12.00 -90.15
N SER A 403 49.34 -11.68 -90.12
CA SER A 403 48.48 -11.71 -91.30
C SER A 403 48.88 -10.64 -92.33
N ILE A 404 49.20 -9.42 -91.88
CA ILE A 404 49.74 -8.34 -92.73
C ILE A 404 51.09 -8.74 -93.31
N SER A 405 51.99 -9.31 -92.50
CA SER A 405 53.30 -9.78 -92.96
C SER A 405 53.17 -10.85 -94.05
N THR A 406 52.25 -11.80 -93.87
CA THR A 406 51.92 -12.83 -94.86
C THR A 406 51.32 -12.21 -96.13
N GLY A 407 50.39 -11.26 -95.98
CA GLY A 407 49.80 -10.52 -97.09
C GLY A 407 50.84 -9.73 -97.90
N ASN A 408 51.77 -9.05 -97.24
CA ASN A 408 52.88 -8.35 -97.90
C ASN A 408 53.79 -9.32 -98.66
N LEU A 409 54.06 -10.49 -98.09
CA LEU A 409 54.87 -11.53 -98.73
C LEU A 409 54.17 -12.09 -99.98
N ILE A 410 52.86 -12.34 -99.91
CA ILE A 410 52.04 -12.75 -101.08
C ILE A 410 52.05 -11.65 -102.14
N ASN A 411 51.89 -10.38 -101.76
CA ASN A 411 51.94 -9.25 -102.70
C ASN A 411 53.32 -9.15 -103.37
N PHE A 412 54.42 -9.33 -102.63
CA PHE A 412 55.77 -9.36 -103.18
C PHE A 412 55.97 -10.53 -104.15
N ILE A 413 55.50 -11.74 -103.80
CA ILE A 413 55.52 -12.90 -104.68
C ILE A 413 54.72 -12.60 -105.96
N GLY A 414 53.52 -12.03 -105.84
CA GLY A 414 52.69 -11.65 -106.98
C GLY A 414 53.38 -10.62 -107.88
N ALA A 415 53.98 -9.58 -107.31
CA ALA A 415 54.75 -8.58 -108.05
C ALA A 415 56.00 -9.19 -108.74
N TYR A 416 56.73 -10.08 -108.07
CA TYR A 416 57.88 -10.79 -108.65
C TYR A 416 57.46 -11.74 -109.78
N GLN A 417 56.36 -12.48 -109.60
CA GLN A 417 55.78 -13.32 -110.64
C GLN A 417 55.36 -12.48 -111.86
N LEU A 418 54.71 -11.33 -111.64
CA LEU A 418 54.33 -10.41 -112.72
C LEU A 418 55.57 -9.81 -113.42
N TYR A 419 56.59 -9.40 -112.67
CA TYR A 419 57.87 -8.95 -113.22
C TYR A 419 58.51 -10.04 -114.10
N LYS A 420 58.55 -11.30 -113.62
CA LYS A 420 59.06 -12.45 -114.37
C LYS A 420 58.26 -12.69 -115.65
N ILE A 421 56.93 -12.57 -115.61
CA ILE A 421 56.05 -12.64 -116.79
C ILE A 421 56.37 -11.51 -117.77
N ASN A 422 56.44 -10.26 -117.30
CA ASN A 422 56.75 -9.09 -118.13
C ASN A 422 58.15 -9.16 -118.75
N LYS A 423 59.15 -9.71 -118.05
CA LYS A 423 60.48 -9.98 -118.62
C LYS A 423 60.41 -11.04 -119.74
N ASN A 424 59.54 -12.04 -119.60
CA ASN A 424 59.33 -13.07 -120.61
C ASN A 424 58.48 -12.58 -121.80
N THR A 425 57.68 -11.52 -121.65
CA THR A 425 56.84 -10.94 -122.72
C THR A 425 57.41 -9.68 -123.36
N SER A 426 58.37 -9.00 -122.73
CA SER A 426 59.09 -7.88 -123.35
C SER A 426 59.99 -8.32 -124.51
N SER A 427 60.45 -9.57 -124.53
CA SER A 427 61.05 -10.20 -125.72
C SER A 427 60.05 -10.37 -126.88
N LEU A 428 58.74 -10.32 -126.60
CA LEU A 428 57.65 -10.43 -127.59
C LEU A 428 57.11 -9.07 -128.06
N ARG A 429 57.53 -7.94 -127.47
CA ARG A 429 57.04 -6.58 -127.80
C ARG A 429 58.01 -5.72 -128.64
N LEU A 430 59.13 -6.28 -129.09
CA LEU A 430 60.06 -5.64 -130.05
C LEU A 430 60.09 -6.37 -131.41
N LYS A 431 58.94 -6.88 -131.86
CA LYS A 431 58.74 -7.31 -133.26
C LYS A 431 57.40 -6.84 -133.78
#